data_AF-A0A427YJK7-F1
#
_entry.id   AF-A0A427YJK7-F1
#
_cell.length_a   1.000
_cell.length_b   1.000
_cell.length_c   1.000
_cell.angle_alpha   90.00
_cell.angle_beta   90.00
_cell.angle_gamma   90.00
#
_symmetry.space_group_name_H-M   'P 1'
#
loop_
_entity.id
_entity.type
_entity.pdbx_description
1 polymer ?
#
loop_
_entity_poly.entity_id
_entity_poly.type
_entity_poly.pdbx_seq_one_letter_code
_entity_poly.pdbx_strand_id
1 'polypeptide(L)'
;MITSRKHPHLWILPKGGIEAGESSGQAAVREAWEEAGTPPSLPPPSDDVRIMMLALESAKKGKRGAVWHIQVVEVEERVVDAILDWPEKHERRREWVYPAEALARIQRWYTDEQAREEVDEDTTVADAPTSNSGGDRQAKKEAKGGAMEMALRTFAERRELSL
;
A
#
# COMPACT_ATOMS: atom_id res chain seq x y z
N MET A 1 4.74 9.07 -0.12
CA MET A 1 3.40 8.51 -0.42
C MET A 1 2.96 8.95 -1.81
N ILE A 2 1.94 8.29 -2.37
CA ILE A 2 1.31 8.68 -3.64
C ILE A 2 -0.22 8.77 -3.52
N THR A 3 -0.89 9.49 -4.42
CA THR A 3 -2.36 9.50 -4.48
C THR A 3 -2.91 8.19 -5.07
N SER A 4 -4.14 7.84 -4.71
CA SER A 4 -4.88 6.76 -5.35
C SER A 4 -5.40 7.20 -6.72
N ARG A 5 -5.21 6.38 -7.75
CA ARG A 5 -5.76 6.63 -9.09
C ARG A 5 -7.29 6.74 -9.08
N LYS A 6 -7.97 5.90 -8.30
CA LYS A 6 -9.44 5.86 -8.21
C LYS A 6 -10.02 6.97 -7.33
N HIS A 7 -9.29 7.37 -6.29
CA HIS A 7 -9.70 8.39 -5.34
C HIS A 7 -8.56 9.40 -5.18
N PRO A 8 -8.41 10.37 -6.10
CA PRO A 8 -7.24 11.26 -6.15
C PRO A 8 -7.02 12.11 -4.89
N HIS A 9 -8.04 12.25 -4.04
CA HIS A 9 -7.97 12.93 -2.74
C HIS A 9 -7.44 12.05 -1.61
N LEU A 10 -7.26 10.74 -1.84
CA LEU A 10 -6.74 9.79 -0.86
C LEU A 10 -5.33 9.33 -1.22
N TRP A 11 -4.55 9.01 -0.19
CA TRP A 11 -3.14 8.65 -0.32
C TRP A 11 -2.92 7.18 0.02
N ILE A 12 -1.97 6.56 -0.67
CA ILE A 12 -1.57 5.17 -0.49
C ILE A 12 -0.03 5.05 -0.47
N LEU A 13 0.44 3.86 -0.10
CA LEU A 13 1.79 3.41 -0.41
C LEU A 13 1.83 2.86 -1.85
N PRO A 14 2.97 2.93 -2.55
CA PRO A 14 3.12 2.28 -3.85
C PRO A 14 2.83 0.78 -3.77
N LYS A 15 2.09 0.24 -4.73
CA LYS A 15 1.65 -1.15 -4.72
C LYS A 15 1.14 -1.63 -6.08
N GLY A 16 1.50 -2.86 -6.43
CA GLY A 16 0.86 -3.59 -7.52
C GLY A 16 1.17 -5.09 -7.49
N GLY A 17 0.94 -5.75 -8.62
CA GLY A 17 1.04 -7.21 -8.72
C GLY A 17 2.49 -7.66 -8.84
N ILE A 18 2.78 -8.88 -8.41
CA ILE A 18 4.05 -9.56 -8.71
C ILE A 18 3.90 -10.23 -10.07
N GLU A 19 4.74 -9.88 -11.03
CA GLU A 19 4.69 -10.46 -12.39
C GLU A 19 5.39 -11.83 -12.47
N ALA A 20 5.16 -12.55 -13.56
CA ALA A 20 5.76 -13.86 -13.77
C ALA A 20 7.29 -13.78 -13.85
N GLY A 21 7.98 -14.49 -12.95
CA GLY A 21 9.44 -14.47 -12.86
C GLY A 21 10.01 -13.36 -11.96
N GLU A 22 9.15 -12.58 -11.32
CA GLU A 22 9.53 -11.48 -10.43
C GLU A 22 9.51 -11.94 -8.95
N SER A 23 10.49 -11.49 -8.15
CA SER A 23 10.44 -11.58 -6.69
C SER A 23 9.59 -10.44 -6.11
N SER A 24 9.15 -10.55 -4.86
CA SER A 24 8.36 -9.47 -4.25
C SER A 24 9.13 -8.14 -4.14
N GLY A 25 10.45 -8.21 -3.97
CA GLY A 25 11.31 -7.02 -3.97
C GLY A 25 11.49 -6.40 -5.36
N GLN A 26 11.58 -7.21 -6.41
CA GLN A 26 11.63 -6.71 -7.79
C GLN A 26 10.32 -5.98 -8.14
N ALA A 27 9.17 -6.57 -7.78
CA ALA A 27 7.87 -5.94 -7.95
C ALA A 27 7.80 -4.60 -7.21
N ALA A 28 8.27 -4.55 -5.97
CA ALA A 28 8.28 -3.31 -5.19
C ALA A 28 9.12 -2.19 -5.85
N VAL A 29 10.27 -2.50 -6.45
CA VAL A 29 11.09 -1.52 -7.17
C VAL A 29 10.40 -1.05 -8.45
N ARG A 30 9.84 -1.96 -9.24
CA ARG A 30 9.12 -1.63 -10.48
C ARG A 30 7.91 -0.73 -10.19
N GLU A 31 7.06 -1.12 -9.25
CA GLU A 31 5.86 -0.37 -8.86
C GLU A 31 6.21 0.99 -8.25
N ALA A 32 7.29 1.09 -7.45
CA ALA A 32 7.76 2.37 -6.93
C ALA A 32 8.27 3.31 -8.05
N TRP A 33 8.90 2.77 -9.09
CA TRP A 33 9.25 3.54 -10.28
C TRP A 33 8.00 3.99 -11.05
N GLU A 34 7.10 3.06 -11.36
CA GLU A 34 5.89 3.32 -12.15
C GLU A 34 4.96 4.33 -11.48
N GLU A 35 4.68 4.16 -10.19
CA GLU A 35 3.70 4.97 -9.47
C GLU A 35 4.32 6.23 -8.82
N ALA A 36 5.58 6.18 -8.38
CA ALA A 36 6.21 7.24 -7.58
C ALA A 36 7.49 7.85 -8.19
N GLY A 37 7.98 7.34 -9.33
CA GLY A 37 9.17 7.87 -9.98
C GLY A 37 10.45 7.71 -9.17
N THR A 38 10.62 6.58 -8.46
CA THR A 38 11.91 6.22 -7.85
C THR A 38 12.89 5.68 -8.90
N PRO A 39 14.21 5.68 -8.69
CA PRO A 39 15.14 5.13 -9.69
C PRO A 39 14.76 3.70 -10.12
N PRO A 40 14.64 3.40 -11.42
CA PRO A 40 14.13 2.11 -11.91
C PRO A 40 15.11 0.95 -11.69
N SER A 41 16.37 1.24 -11.38
CA SER A 41 17.45 0.27 -11.23
C SER A 41 17.96 0.14 -9.79
N LEU A 42 17.11 0.42 -8.79
CA LEU A 42 17.46 0.16 -7.40
C LEU A 42 17.68 -1.34 -7.19
N PRO A 43 18.64 -1.74 -6.34
CA PRO A 43 18.77 -3.13 -5.96
C PRO A 43 17.49 -3.58 -5.26
N PRO A 44 16.80 -4.63 -5.75
CA PRO A 44 15.58 -5.09 -5.12
C PRO A 44 15.89 -5.66 -3.73
N PRO A 45 15.09 -5.32 -2.69
CA PRO A 45 15.24 -5.95 -1.40
C PRO A 45 14.99 -7.45 -1.52
N SER A 46 15.77 -8.24 -0.79
CA SER A 46 15.58 -9.69 -0.79
C SER A 46 14.37 -10.08 0.05
N ASP A 47 13.77 -11.23 -0.26
CA ASP A 47 12.53 -11.70 0.36
C ASP A 47 12.71 -12.07 1.85
N ASP A 48 13.95 -12.31 2.29
CA ASP A 48 14.34 -12.57 3.69
C ASP A 48 14.29 -11.32 4.58
N VAL A 49 14.48 -10.12 4.01
CA VAL A 49 14.40 -8.85 4.74
C VAL A 49 13.03 -8.18 4.66
N ARG A 50 12.07 -8.82 3.99
CA ARG A 50 10.68 -8.36 3.89
C ARG A 50 10.08 -8.06 5.27
N ILE A 51 9.34 -6.96 5.40
CA ILE A 51 8.85 -6.53 6.71
C ILE A 51 7.64 -7.33 7.19
N MET A 52 6.75 -7.73 6.28
CA MET A 52 5.61 -8.58 6.61
C MET A 52 4.99 -9.21 5.36
N MET A 53 4.17 -10.23 5.58
CA MET A 53 3.21 -10.73 4.61
C MET A 53 1.81 -10.65 5.22
N LEU A 54 0.84 -10.25 4.40
CA LEU A 54 -0.56 -10.20 4.81
C LEU A 54 -1.38 -11.08 3.89
N ALA A 55 -1.94 -12.15 4.46
CA ALA A 55 -2.95 -12.94 3.79
C ALA A 55 -4.28 -12.18 3.86
N LEU A 56 -4.82 -11.87 2.70
CA LEU A 56 -6.09 -11.19 2.56
C LEU A 56 -7.09 -12.14 1.93
N GLU A 57 -8.17 -12.41 2.63
CA GLU A 57 -9.21 -13.30 2.14
C GLU A 57 -10.02 -12.65 1.03
N SER A 58 -10.54 -13.45 0.11
CA SER A 58 -11.45 -12.94 -0.90
C SER A 58 -12.84 -12.73 -0.31
N ALA A 59 -13.39 -11.54 -0.52
CA ALA A 59 -14.78 -11.23 -0.20
C ALA A 59 -15.79 -12.09 -0.99
N LYS A 60 -15.40 -12.62 -2.14
CA LYS A 60 -16.23 -13.49 -2.98
C LYS A 60 -15.99 -14.96 -2.69
N LYS A 61 -17.07 -15.69 -2.39
CA LYS A 61 -17.07 -17.14 -2.18
C LYS A 61 -16.50 -17.85 -3.42
N GLY A 62 -15.46 -18.66 -3.23
CA GLY A 62 -14.84 -19.46 -4.28
C GLY A 62 -13.71 -18.78 -5.05
N LYS A 63 -13.41 -17.51 -4.77
CA LYS A 63 -12.19 -16.85 -5.25
C LYS A 63 -11.06 -16.99 -4.24
N ARG A 64 -9.82 -17.06 -4.75
CA ARG A 64 -8.62 -17.06 -3.91
C ARG A 64 -8.37 -15.65 -3.38
N GLY A 65 -8.01 -15.57 -2.12
CA GLY A 65 -7.48 -14.35 -1.52
C GLY A 65 -6.15 -13.91 -2.15
N ALA A 66 -5.67 -12.74 -1.74
CA ALA A 66 -4.37 -12.21 -2.13
C ALA A 66 -3.37 -12.35 -0.99
N VAL A 67 -2.08 -12.47 -1.31
CA VAL A 67 -1.01 -12.30 -0.33
C VAL A 67 -0.27 -11.03 -0.67
N TRP A 68 -0.24 -10.09 0.26
CA TRP A 68 0.51 -8.86 0.13
C TRP A 68 1.90 -9.07 0.72
N HIS A 69 2.92 -8.70 -0.05
CA HIS A 69 4.31 -8.72 0.36
C HIS A 69 4.78 -7.29 0.58
N ILE A 70 5.10 -6.93 1.83
CA ILE A 70 5.41 -5.55 2.18
C ILE A 70 6.93 -5.40 2.24
N GLN A 71 7.45 -4.63 1.30
CA GLN A 71 8.89 -4.39 1.12
C GLN A 71 9.26 -2.94 1.45
N VAL A 72 10.50 -2.73 1.87
CA VAL A 72 11.08 -1.39 2.05
C VAL A 72 12.07 -1.16 0.93
N VAL A 73 11.79 -0.15 0.11
CA VAL A 73 12.70 0.31 -0.95
C VAL A 73 13.35 1.60 -0.45
N GLU A 74 14.66 1.55 -0.23
CA GLU A 74 15.44 2.71 0.21
C GLU A 74 15.85 3.56 -0.99
N VAL A 75 15.70 4.87 -0.85
CA VAL A 75 15.88 5.84 -1.92
C VAL A 75 16.57 7.09 -1.40
N GLU A 76 17.25 7.79 -2.31
CA GLU A 76 17.80 9.10 -2.02
C GLU A 76 16.83 10.19 -2.48
N GLU A 77 16.36 11.03 -1.56
CA GLU A 77 15.35 12.07 -1.80
C GLU A 77 15.70 12.96 -3.00
N ARG A 78 16.92 13.51 -3.03
CA ARG A 78 17.38 14.37 -4.14
C ARG A 78 17.35 13.69 -5.51
N VAL A 79 17.54 12.37 -5.56
CA VAL A 79 17.54 11.61 -6.81
C VAL A 79 16.12 11.41 -7.31
N VAL A 80 15.21 11.05 -6.40
CA VAL A 80 13.79 10.92 -6.72
C VAL A 80 13.24 12.27 -7.19
N ASP A 81 13.57 13.37 -6.50
CA ASP A 81 13.11 14.72 -6.86
C ASP A 81 13.62 15.19 -8.23
N ALA A 82 14.80 14.72 -8.65
CA ALA A 82 15.35 15.00 -9.98
C ALA A 82 14.63 14.24 -11.11
N ILE A 83 13.87 13.18 -10.79
CA ILE A 83 13.07 12.42 -11.75
C ILE A 83 11.73 13.14 -11.93
N LEU A 84 11.58 13.84 -13.05
CA LEU A 84 10.38 14.62 -13.39
C LEU A 84 9.42 13.91 -14.35
N ASP A 85 9.87 12.80 -14.95
CA ASP A 85 9.10 12.00 -15.90
C ASP A 85 9.12 10.54 -15.46
N TRP A 86 7.94 9.99 -15.18
CA TRP A 86 7.75 8.60 -14.76
C TRP A 86 6.38 8.10 -15.25
N PRO A 87 6.17 6.77 -15.36
CA PRO A 87 5.04 6.19 -16.09
C PRO A 87 3.65 6.69 -15.66
N GLU A 88 3.35 6.72 -14.37
CA GLU A 88 2.04 7.17 -13.86
C GLU A 88 2.00 8.64 -13.41
N LYS A 89 2.94 9.50 -13.83
CA LYS A 89 2.99 10.91 -13.36
C LYS A 89 1.72 11.71 -13.62
N HIS A 90 0.95 11.30 -14.63
CA HIS A 90 -0.31 11.93 -15.01
C HIS A 90 -1.51 11.42 -14.20
N GLU A 91 -1.37 10.28 -13.53
CA GLU A 91 -2.42 9.65 -12.72
C GLU A 91 -2.16 9.81 -11.22
N ARG A 92 -0.92 10.13 -10.83
CA ARG A 92 -0.46 10.15 -9.45
C ARG A 92 0.23 11.46 -9.10
N ARG A 93 -0.03 11.93 -7.88
CA ARG A 93 0.84 12.88 -7.18
C ARG A 93 1.66 12.11 -6.16
N ARG A 94 2.92 12.49 -5.96
CA ARG A 94 3.79 11.98 -4.89
C ARG A 94 4.13 13.07 -3.90
N GLU A 95 4.39 12.68 -2.64
CA GLU A 95 4.82 13.59 -1.59
C GLU A 95 5.67 12.88 -0.53
N TRP A 96 6.74 13.53 -0.11
CA TRP A 96 7.53 13.16 1.07
C TRP A 96 6.78 13.55 2.33
N VAL A 97 6.63 12.59 3.25
CA VAL A 97 5.90 12.79 4.50
C VAL A 97 6.60 12.01 5.61
N TYR A 98 6.50 12.52 6.83
CA TYR A 98 6.91 11.76 8.01
C TYR A 98 5.92 10.63 8.31
N PRO A 99 6.36 9.57 9.03
CA PRO A 99 5.51 8.42 9.36
C PRO A 99 4.17 8.80 10.02
N ALA A 100 4.16 9.73 10.98
CA ALA A 100 2.93 10.20 11.62
C ALA A 100 1.93 10.82 10.62
N GLU A 101 2.40 11.63 9.68
CA GLU A 101 1.56 12.22 8.63
C GLU A 101 1.10 11.15 7.62
N ALA A 102 1.97 10.19 7.28
CA ALA A 102 1.59 9.08 6.43
C ALA A 102 0.45 8.25 7.03
N LEU A 103 0.53 8.00 8.35
CA LEU A 103 -0.50 7.29 9.10
C LEU A 103 -1.82 8.07 9.09
N ALA A 104 -1.78 9.37 9.38
CA ALA A 104 -2.95 10.24 9.33
C ALA A 104 -3.62 10.23 7.95
N ARG A 105 -2.82 10.21 6.87
CA ARG A 105 -3.34 10.14 5.49
C ARG A 105 -3.96 8.78 5.16
N ILE A 106 -3.37 7.67 5.64
CA ILE A 106 -3.96 6.33 5.48
C ILE A 106 -5.30 6.24 6.23
N GLN A 107 -5.38 6.80 7.45
CA GLN A 107 -6.59 6.74 8.27
C GLN A 107 -7.79 7.48 7.67
N ARG A 108 -7.56 8.42 6.72
CA ARG A 108 -8.65 9.06 5.97
C ARG A 108 -9.48 8.08 5.13
N TRP A 109 -8.92 6.92 4.76
CA TRP A 109 -9.66 5.89 4.05
C TRP A 109 -10.85 5.32 4.84
N TYR A 110 -10.77 5.32 6.18
CA TYR A 110 -11.88 4.83 7.01
C TYR A 110 -13.03 5.83 7.09
N THR A 111 -12.71 7.12 6.97
CA THR A 111 -13.66 8.22 7.15
C THR A 111 -14.23 8.77 5.85
N ASP A 112 -13.56 8.56 4.72
CA ASP A 112 -13.95 9.09 3.41
C ASP A 112 -15.19 8.41 2.82
N GLU A 113 -16.23 9.16 2.47
CA GLU A 113 -17.50 8.61 1.98
C GLU A 113 -17.40 7.98 0.59
N GLN A 114 -16.61 8.53 -0.32
CA GLN A 114 -16.50 8.03 -1.69
C GLN A 114 -15.67 6.74 -1.76
N ALA A 115 -14.70 6.58 -0.87
CA ALA A 115 -14.00 5.31 -0.68
C ALA A 115 -14.93 4.19 -0.13
N ARG A 116 -16.08 4.55 0.48
CA ARG A 116 -17.05 3.58 1.02
C ARG A 116 -17.97 2.99 -0.03
N GLU A 117 -18.18 3.68 -1.15
CA GLU A 117 -19.19 3.29 -2.14
C GLU A 117 -18.68 2.28 -3.17
N GLU A 118 -17.36 2.19 -3.38
CA GLU A 118 -16.80 1.20 -4.31
C GLU A 118 -15.48 0.61 -3.81
N VAL A 119 -15.60 -0.19 -2.76
CA VAL A 119 -14.54 -1.13 -2.38
C VAL A 119 -14.42 -2.17 -3.49
N ASP A 120 -13.23 -2.30 -4.07
CA ASP A 120 -12.92 -3.35 -5.02
C ASP A 120 -13.37 -4.71 -4.47
N GLU A 121 -14.03 -5.49 -5.31
CA GLU A 121 -15.01 -6.50 -4.93
C GLU A 121 -14.42 -7.76 -4.24
N ASP A 122 -13.13 -7.76 -3.88
CA ASP A 122 -12.35 -9.00 -3.78
C ASP A 122 -11.47 -9.17 -2.54
N THR A 123 -11.52 -8.35 -1.47
CA THR A 123 -10.53 -8.53 -0.38
C THR A 123 -10.91 -8.07 1.05
N THR A 124 -10.68 -8.92 2.08
CA THR A 124 -10.77 -8.68 3.55
C THR A 124 -9.44 -9.04 4.26
N VAL A 125 -9.06 -8.35 5.35
CA VAL A 125 -7.89 -8.73 6.20
C VAL A 125 -8.35 -9.73 7.26
N ALA A 126 -7.62 -10.82 7.48
CA ALA A 126 -7.86 -11.70 8.61
C ALA A 126 -7.36 -11.05 9.92
N ASP A 127 -8.18 -11.14 10.98
CA ASP A 127 -8.03 -10.60 12.36
C ASP A 127 -8.68 -9.24 12.74
N ALA A 128 -9.71 -8.78 12.03
CA ALA A 128 -10.61 -7.75 12.57
C ALA A 128 -11.62 -8.37 13.58
N PRO A 129 -11.77 -7.86 14.82
CA PRO A 129 -12.75 -8.39 15.78
C PRO A 129 -14.18 -8.11 15.29
N THR A 130 -14.91 -9.17 14.97
CA THR A 130 -16.26 -9.11 14.37
C THR A 130 -17.35 -8.75 15.38
N SER A 131 -18.21 -7.79 15.05
CA SER A 131 -19.60 -7.77 15.56
C SER A 131 -20.63 -7.30 14.51
N ASN A 132 -21.62 -8.17 14.31
CA ASN A 132 -22.98 -8.08 13.73
C ASN A 132 -23.31 -7.28 12.44
N SER A 133 -23.82 -8.06 11.46
CA SER A 133 -24.96 -7.90 10.53
C SER A 133 -25.28 -6.58 9.80
N GLY A 134 -24.41 -5.57 9.89
CA GLY A 134 -24.11 -4.59 8.84
C GLY A 134 -22.69 -4.76 8.27
N GLY A 135 -22.03 -5.87 8.63
CA GLY A 135 -20.59 -5.98 8.83
C GLY A 135 -19.71 -6.28 7.61
N ASP A 136 -20.26 -6.68 6.47
CA ASP A 136 -19.41 -7.14 5.34
C ASP A 136 -18.69 -5.98 4.62
N ARG A 137 -19.23 -4.76 4.67
CA ARG A 137 -18.59 -3.55 4.10
C ARG A 137 -17.65 -2.85 5.08
N GLN A 138 -17.85 -3.05 6.38
CA GLN A 138 -17.00 -2.48 7.44
C GLN A 138 -15.68 -3.27 7.55
N ALA A 139 -15.76 -4.61 7.51
CA ALA A 139 -14.60 -5.51 7.49
C ALA A 139 -13.67 -5.30 6.28
N LYS A 140 -14.19 -4.78 5.15
CA LYS A 140 -13.43 -4.51 3.92
C LYS A 140 -12.75 -3.13 3.90
N LYS A 141 -13.32 -2.12 4.56
CA LYS A 141 -12.66 -0.81 4.79
C LYS A 141 -11.44 -0.96 5.68
N GLU A 142 -11.59 -1.83 6.68
CA GLU A 142 -10.52 -2.27 7.58
C GLU A 142 -9.43 -3.03 6.81
N ALA A 143 -9.72 -3.60 5.65
CA ALA A 143 -8.77 -4.45 4.95
C ALA A 143 -7.65 -3.67 4.23
N LYS A 144 -7.98 -2.75 3.32
CA LYS A 144 -6.97 -1.99 2.55
C LYS A 144 -6.30 -0.91 3.40
N GLY A 145 -7.11 -0.11 4.10
CA GLY A 145 -6.62 0.89 5.05
C GLY A 145 -5.82 0.21 6.16
N GLY A 146 -6.33 -0.88 6.71
CA GLY A 146 -5.66 -1.61 7.80
C GLY A 146 -4.38 -2.30 7.34
N ALA A 147 -4.34 -2.88 6.14
CA ALA A 147 -3.09 -3.45 5.62
C ALA A 147 -2.01 -2.37 5.44
N MET A 148 -2.35 -1.20 4.90
CA MET A 148 -1.39 -0.08 4.76
C MET A 148 -0.98 0.48 6.13
N GLU A 149 -1.91 0.60 7.06
CA GLU A 149 -1.65 1.06 8.42
C GLU A 149 -0.74 0.07 9.19
N MET A 150 -1.02 -1.23 9.11
CA MET A 150 -0.19 -2.28 9.69
C MET A 150 1.22 -2.26 9.09
N ALA A 151 1.32 -2.16 7.76
CA ALA A 151 2.61 -2.03 7.08
C ALA A 151 3.43 -0.84 7.59
N LEU A 152 2.81 0.33 7.70
CA LEU A 152 3.47 1.54 8.18
C LEU A 152 3.86 1.43 9.67
N ARG A 153 2.99 0.85 10.50
CA ARG A 153 3.26 0.62 11.92
C ARG A 153 4.43 -0.33 12.14
N THR A 154 4.45 -1.46 11.44
CA THR A 154 5.56 -2.41 11.48
C THR A 154 6.86 -1.78 10.98
N PHE A 155 6.80 -0.96 9.92
CA PHE A 155 7.97 -0.21 9.46
C PHE A 155 8.50 0.75 10.53
N ALA A 156 7.64 1.57 11.13
CA ALA A 156 8.02 2.54 12.14
C ALA A 156 8.62 1.86 13.38
N GLU A 157 8.03 0.75 13.84
CA GLU A 157 8.55 -0.05 14.95
C GLU A 157 9.95 -0.58 14.65
N ARG A 158 10.17 -1.19 13.48
CA ARG A 158 11.50 -1.71 13.07
C ARG A 158 12.56 -0.62 12.88
N ARG A 159 12.15 0.63 12.70
CA ARG A 159 13.03 1.79 12.51
C ARG A 159 13.08 2.70 13.74
N GLU A 160 12.42 2.32 14.84
CA GLU A 160 12.33 3.11 16.08
C GLU A 160 11.80 4.54 15.85
N LEU A 161 10.82 4.68 14.95
CA LEU A 161 10.20 5.96 14.57
C LEU A 161 8.91 6.22 15.35
N SER A 162 8.61 7.49 15.62
CA SER A 162 7.33 7.91 16.20
C SER A 162 6.22 7.99 15.15
N LEU A 163 4.99 7.70 15.59
CA LEU A 163 3.75 7.76 14.81
C LEU A 163 2.73 8.69 15.46
#